data_AF-A0A3P4B3W9-F1
#
_entry.id   AF-A0A3P4B3W9-F1
#
_cell.length_a   1.000
_cell.length_b   1.000
_cell.length_c   1.000
_cell.angle_alpha   90.00
_cell.angle_beta   90.00
_cell.angle_gamma   90.00
#
_symmetry.space_group_name_H-M   'P 1'
#
loop_
_entity.id
_entity.type
_entity.pdbx_description
1 polymer ?
#
loop_
_entity_poly.entity_id
_entity_poly.type
_entity_poly.pdbx_seq_one_letter_code
_entity_poly.pdbx_strand_id
1 'polypeptide(L)'
;MIQFPDDLHNLSHRPGFLLRKAHQVAVAIFGEEIGKLSLTPPQHNVLSALMANPGCHQTEVGRIVGYDRATVGAVLAGLESKGFIERTDSDKDRRLKTLLLTKKGKSLLEASNAALDQINQRILEPLAEHERPMFLALLARVAYPAGAPARPGLDAAPAPRRPGNRNDSNTATLPD
;
A
#
# COMPACT_ATOMS: atom_id res chain seq x y z
N MET A 1 11.37 -2.13 30.08
CA MET A 1 10.91 -3.54 30.10
C MET A 1 9.44 -3.55 29.69
N ILE A 2 9.10 -4.17 28.55
CA ILE A 2 7.70 -4.27 28.11
C ILE A 2 7.06 -5.43 28.89
N GLN A 3 6.03 -5.15 29.70
CA GLN A 3 5.23 -6.20 30.35
C GLN A 3 4.23 -6.77 29.33
N PHE A 4 4.26 -8.09 29.15
CA PHE A 4 3.28 -8.82 28.35
C PHE A 4 2.31 -9.56 29.30
N PRO A 5 1.00 -9.66 28.98
CA PRO A 5 0.05 -10.44 29.76
C PRO A 5 0.46 -11.93 29.88
N ASP A 6 0.30 -12.50 31.07
CA ASP A 6 0.90 -13.79 31.50
C ASP A 6 0.54 -15.03 30.63
N ASP A 7 -0.58 -15.02 29.91
CA ASP A 7 -1.03 -16.17 29.09
C ASP A 7 -0.33 -16.30 27.72
N LEU A 8 0.51 -15.34 27.32
CA LEU A 8 1.16 -15.31 26.00
C LEU A 8 2.65 -15.69 26.00
N HIS A 9 3.23 -16.03 27.16
CA HIS A 9 4.67 -16.03 27.40
C HIS A 9 5.51 -16.87 26.40
N ASN A 10 4.92 -17.87 25.74
CA ASN A 10 5.59 -18.74 24.75
C ASN A 10 5.37 -18.31 23.27
N LEU A 11 4.39 -17.44 23.00
CA LEU A 11 4.11 -16.86 21.69
C LEU A 11 4.83 -15.52 21.49
N SER A 12 5.01 -14.74 22.57
CA SER A 12 5.62 -13.40 22.58
C SER A 12 7.03 -13.34 22.03
N HIS A 13 7.77 -14.45 22.01
CA HIS A 13 9.16 -14.51 21.52
C HIS A 13 9.29 -15.10 20.11
N ARG A 14 8.19 -15.55 19.49
CA ARG A 14 8.24 -16.17 18.16
C ARG A 14 8.31 -15.09 17.08
N PRO A 15 9.30 -15.14 16.17
CA PRO A 15 9.46 -14.13 15.11
C PRO A 15 8.19 -13.93 14.28
N GLY A 16 7.51 -15.02 13.89
CA GLY A 16 6.27 -14.93 13.09
C GLY A 16 5.11 -14.25 13.82
N PHE A 17 4.99 -14.43 15.15
CA PHE A 17 3.96 -13.78 15.94
C PHE A 17 4.25 -12.27 16.06
N LEU A 18 5.49 -11.91 16.39
CA LEU A 18 5.93 -10.52 16.49
C LEU A 18 5.80 -9.77 15.16
N LEU A 19 6.19 -10.38 14.03
CA LEU A 19 6.00 -9.81 12.70
C LEU A 19 4.52 -9.54 12.40
N ARG A 20 3.63 -10.49 12.74
CA ARG A 20 2.19 -10.29 12.52
C ARG A 20 1.61 -9.20 13.42
N LYS A 21 2.03 -9.13 14.68
CA LYS A 21 1.63 -8.04 15.60
C LYS A 21 2.12 -6.68 15.10
N ALA A 22 3.38 -6.58 14.69
CA ALA A 22 3.95 -5.36 14.12
C ALA A 22 3.20 -4.94 12.85
N HIS A 23 2.89 -5.88 11.95
CA HIS A 23 2.07 -5.61 10.76
C HIS A 23 0.65 -5.12 11.13
N GLN A 24 -0.01 -5.71 12.13
CA GLN A 24 -1.33 -5.24 12.59
C GLN A 24 -1.29 -3.80 13.09
N VAL A 25 -0.25 -3.43 13.87
CA VAL A 25 -0.05 -2.06 14.34
C VAL A 25 0.18 -1.12 13.18
N ALA A 26 1.05 -1.48 12.23
CA ALA A 26 1.31 -0.68 11.03
C ALA A 26 0.04 -0.45 10.20
N VAL A 27 -0.79 -1.48 10.01
CA VAL A 27 -2.08 -1.37 9.30
C VAL A 27 -3.06 -0.45 10.03
N ALA A 28 -3.12 -0.52 11.36
CA ALA A 28 -4.00 0.35 12.15
C ALA A 28 -3.58 1.83 12.02
N ILE A 29 -2.29 2.13 12.21
CA ILE A 29 -1.72 3.48 12.04
C ILE A 29 -1.97 3.98 10.61
N PHE A 30 -1.73 3.14 9.60
CA PHE A 30 -2.00 3.48 8.20
C PHE A 30 -3.47 3.84 7.98
N GLY A 31 -4.41 3.06 8.54
CA GLY A 31 -5.84 3.31 8.43
C GLY A 31 -6.27 4.66 9.02
N GLU A 32 -5.67 5.05 10.15
CA GLU A 32 -5.94 6.33 10.81
C GLU A 32 -5.46 7.55 10.00
N GLU A 33 -4.27 7.45 9.39
CA GLU A 33 -3.67 8.59 8.68
C GLU A 33 -4.08 8.69 7.22
N ILE A 34 -4.06 7.57 6.47
CA ILE A 34 -4.36 7.56 5.04
C ILE A 34 -5.86 7.43 4.74
N GLY A 35 -6.68 7.00 5.72
CA GLY A 35 -8.14 7.05 5.63
C GLY A 35 -8.67 8.45 5.25
N LYS A 36 -7.97 9.51 5.70
CA LYS A 36 -8.27 10.91 5.38
C LYS A 36 -8.10 11.25 3.89
N LEU A 37 -7.22 10.53 3.19
CA LEU A 37 -6.87 10.79 1.78
C LEU A 37 -7.60 9.85 0.80
N SER A 38 -8.39 8.88 1.30
CA SER A 38 -9.08 7.88 0.47
C SER A 38 -8.17 7.16 -0.54
N LEU A 39 -6.90 6.99 -0.16
CA LEU A 39 -5.86 6.34 -0.94
C LEU A 39 -5.55 4.96 -0.33
N THR A 40 -5.29 3.96 -1.17
CA THR A 40 -4.87 2.64 -0.70
C THR A 40 -3.36 2.47 -0.86
N PRO A 41 -2.69 1.57 -0.09
CA PRO A 41 -1.25 1.34 -0.27
C PRO A 41 -0.85 1.02 -1.72
N PRO A 42 -1.59 0.15 -2.46
CA PRO A 42 -1.27 -0.10 -3.88
C PRO A 42 -1.40 1.13 -4.76
N GLN A 43 -2.38 2.00 -4.50
CA GLN A 43 -2.54 3.26 -5.24
C GLN A 43 -1.40 4.23 -4.94
N HIS A 44 -0.99 4.34 -3.68
CA HIS A 44 0.18 5.13 -3.30
C HIS A 44 1.43 4.66 -4.04
N ASN A 45 1.74 3.36 -3.97
CA ASN A 45 2.94 2.79 -4.60
C ASN A 45 2.97 3.03 -6.12
N VAL A 46 1.82 2.90 -6.79
CA VAL A 46 1.71 3.19 -8.22
C VAL A 46 1.93 4.69 -8.52
N LEU A 47 1.35 5.60 -7.74
CA LEU A 47 1.58 7.04 -7.91
C LEU A 47 3.07 7.41 -7.69
N SER A 48 3.70 6.83 -6.66
CA SER A 48 5.14 7.01 -6.38
C SER A 48 6.02 6.50 -7.52
N ALA A 49 5.70 5.32 -8.09
CA ALA A 49 6.42 4.78 -9.24
C ALA A 49 6.28 5.68 -10.48
N LEU A 50 5.08 6.23 -10.74
CA LEU A 50 4.83 7.15 -11.85
C LEU A 50 5.52 8.51 -11.68
N MET A 51 5.66 8.99 -10.44
CA MET A 51 6.42 10.22 -10.15
C MET A 51 7.91 10.02 -10.46
N ALA A 52 8.46 8.87 -10.06
CA ALA A 52 9.87 8.54 -10.31
C ALA A 52 10.15 8.18 -11.78
N ASN A 53 9.16 7.67 -12.51
CA ASN A 53 9.30 7.21 -13.90
C ASN A 53 8.18 7.76 -14.80
N PRO A 54 8.17 9.08 -15.10
CA PRO A 54 7.14 9.67 -15.94
C PRO A 54 7.13 9.05 -17.34
N GLY A 55 5.95 8.71 -17.85
CA GLY A 55 5.79 8.17 -19.20
C GLY A 55 6.05 6.67 -19.32
N CYS A 56 6.24 5.96 -18.21
CA CYS A 56 6.38 4.50 -18.23
C CYS A 56 5.06 3.80 -18.62
N HIS A 57 5.18 2.52 -19.00
CA HIS A 57 4.04 1.68 -19.39
C HIS A 57 3.51 0.87 -18.20
N GLN A 58 2.27 0.40 -18.28
CA GLN A 58 1.64 -0.40 -17.22
C GLN A 58 2.48 -1.61 -16.77
N THR A 59 3.12 -2.31 -17.71
CA THR A 59 3.97 -3.48 -17.41
C THR A 59 5.21 -3.08 -16.60
N GLU A 60 5.79 -1.92 -16.90
CA GLU A 60 6.94 -1.37 -16.20
C GLU A 60 6.57 -0.93 -14.79
N VAL A 61 5.44 -0.23 -14.63
CA VAL A 61 4.88 0.11 -13.30
C VAL A 61 4.74 -1.15 -12.46
N GLY A 62 4.09 -2.19 -12.98
CA GLY A 62 3.91 -3.45 -12.26
C GLY A 62 5.20 -4.10 -11.80
N ARG A 63 6.23 -4.08 -12.67
CA ARG A 63 7.56 -4.57 -12.32
C ARG A 63 8.21 -3.74 -11.20
N ILE A 64 8.05 -2.41 -11.22
CA ILE A 64 8.62 -1.51 -10.21
C ILE A 64 7.97 -1.74 -8.84
N VAL A 65 6.64 -1.87 -8.79
CA VAL A 65 5.89 -1.99 -7.53
C VAL A 65 5.67 -3.43 -7.05
N GLY A 66 6.12 -4.44 -7.82
CA GLY A 66 5.97 -5.85 -7.48
C GLY A 66 4.55 -6.41 -7.64
N TYR A 67 3.71 -5.78 -8.48
CA TYR A 67 2.31 -6.17 -8.66
C TYR A 67 2.09 -6.94 -9.97
N ASP A 68 1.21 -7.93 -9.93
CA ASP A 68 0.76 -8.62 -11.12
C ASP A 68 -0.05 -7.70 -12.05
N ARG A 69 -0.18 -8.10 -13.32
CA ARG A 69 -0.82 -7.29 -14.36
C ARG A 69 -2.27 -6.93 -14.05
N ALA A 70 -3.03 -7.85 -13.44
CA ALA A 70 -4.44 -7.63 -13.11
C ALA A 70 -4.58 -6.61 -11.98
N THR A 71 -3.77 -6.75 -10.92
CA THR A 71 -3.71 -5.81 -9.80
C THR A 71 -3.35 -4.40 -10.27
N VAL A 72 -2.27 -4.26 -11.06
CA VAL A 72 -1.86 -2.95 -11.60
C VAL A 72 -2.95 -2.35 -12.49
N GLY A 73 -3.58 -3.17 -13.34
CA GLY A 73 -4.66 -2.73 -14.21
C GLY A 73 -5.84 -2.14 -13.43
N ALA A 74 -6.28 -2.83 -12.38
CA ALA A 74 -7.36 -2.37 -11.50
C ALA A 74 -6.99 -1.07 -10.75
N VAL A 75 -5.75 -0.98 -10.26
CA VAL A 75 -5.25 0.22 -9.56
C VAL A 75 -5.19 1.42 -10.52
N LEU A 76 -4.60 1.25 -11.71
CA LEU A 76 -4.51 2.30 -12.71
C LEU A 76 -5.89 2.78 -13.17
N ALA A 77 -6.83 1.86 -13.44
CA ALA A 77 -8.20 2.25 -13.79
C ALA A 77 -8.88 3.06 -12.69
N GLY A 78 -8.69 2.67 -11.42
CA GLY A 78 -9.18 3.42 -10.26
C GLY A 78 -8.57 4.82 -10.16
N LEU A 79 -7.26 4.96 -10.38
CA LEU A 79 -6.58 6.26 -10.35
C LEU A 79 -6.98 7.16 -11.53
N GLU A 80 -7.15 6.58 -12.72
CA GLU A 80 -7.58 7.27 -13.95
C GLU A 80 -9.01 7.79 -13.80
N SER A 81 -9.94 6.97 -13.31
CA SER A 81 -11.33 7.37 -13.07
C SER A 81 -11.48 8.55 -12.09
N LYS A 82 -10.52 8.70 -11.16
CA LYS A 82 -10.48 9.82 -10.20
C LYS A 82 -9.73 11.05 -10.74
N GLY A 83 -9.19 10.97 -11.96
CA GLY A 83 -8.41 12.02 -12.61
C GLY A 83 -7.05 12.25 -11.97
N PHE A 84 -6.43 11.23 -11.37
CA PHE A 84 -5.10 11.33 -10.79
C PHE A 84 -3.99 11.03 -11.80
N ILE A 85 -4.26 10.14 -12.75
CA ILE A 85 -3.35 9.80 -13.84
C ILE A 85 -4.03 10.03 -15.19
N GLU A 86 -3.24 10.15 -16.23
CA GLU A 86 -3.68 10.17 -17.61
C GLU A 86 -2.88 9.16 -18.46
N ARG A 87 -3.55 8.62 -19.49
CA ARG A 87 -2.96 7.73 -20.48
C ARG A 87 -2.80 8.46 -21.80
N THR A 88 -1.56 8.64 -22.22
CA THR A 88 -1.22 9.30 -23.49
C THR A 88 -0.69 8.29 -24.49
N ASP A 89 -0.81 8.60 -25.79
CA ASP A 89 -0.10 7.84 -26.81
C ASP A 89 1.41 8.00 -26.59
N SER A 90 2.17 6.93 -26.77
CA SER A 90 3.62 7.05 -26.80
C SER A 90 4.06 7.69 -28.12
N ASP A 91 4.91 8.71 -28.02
CA ASP A 91 5.55 9.34 -29.19
C ASP A 91 6.47 8.36 -29.94
N LYS A 92 6.96 7.31 -29.26
CA LYS A 92 7.88 6.31 -29.83
C LYS A 92 7.14 5.14 -30.50
N ASP A 93 5.98 4.77 -29.97
CA ASP A 93 5.15 3.69 -30.53
C ASP A 93 3.68 3.90 -30.13
N ARG A 94 2.85 4.37 -31.06
CA ARG A 94 1.42 4.66 -30.84
C ARG A 94 0.60 3.43 -30.41
N ARG A 95 1.17 2.22 -30.52
CA ARG A 95 0.56 0.99 -29.99
C ARG A 95 0.69 0.86 -28.47
N LEU A 96 1.57 1.64 -27.85
CA LEU A 96 1.81 1.66 -26.42
C LEU A 96 1.26 2.96 -25.80
N LYS A 97 0.55 2.82 -24.69
CA LYS A 97 0.10 3.95 -23.86
C LYS A 97 1.11 4.24 -22.77
N THR A 98 1.49 5.50 -22.62
CA THR A 98 2.33 6.01 -21.53
C THR A 98 1.46 6.54 -20.41
N LEU A 99 1.96 6.46 -19.17
CA LEU A 99 1.24 6.87 -17.97
C LEU A 99 1.89 8.13 -17.40
N LEU A 100 1.07 9.14 -17.12
CA LEU A 100 1.51 10.41 -16.54
C LEU A 100 0.66 10.78 -15.32
N LEU A 101 1.31 11.40 -14.33
CA LEU A 101 0.61 12.02 -13.22
C LEU A 101 0.02 13.37 -13.64
N THR A 102 -1.27 13.53 -13.42
CA THR A 102 -1.91 14.84 -13.52
C THR A 102 -1.46 15.75 -12.37
N LYS A 103 -1.72 17.06 -12.46
CA LYS A 103 -1.51 17.99 -11.34
C LYS A 103 -2.22 17.53 -10.06
N LYS A 104 -3.46 17.04 -10.19
CA LYS A 104 -4.27 16.50 -9.08
C LYS A 104 -3.61 15.27 -8.46
N GLY A 105 -3.08 14.36 -9.28
CA GLY A 105 -2.35 13.18 -8.82
C GLY A 105 -1.06 13.53 -8.08
N LYS A 106 -0.32 14.55 -8.54
CA LYS A 106 0.89 15.03 -7.86
C LYS A 106 0.57 15.61 -6.48
N SER A 107 -0.43 16.48 -6.37
CA SER A 107 -0.82 17.05 -5.07
C SER A 107 -1.34 15.99 -4.10
N LEU A 108 -2.08 14.99 -4.58
CA LEU A 108 -2.50 13.86 -3.75
C LEU A 108 -1.28 13.05 -3.25
N LEU A 109 -0.30 12.80 -4.12
CA LEU A 109 0.90 12.08 -3.74
C LEU A 109 1.73 12.85 -2.73
N GLU A 110 1.88 14.17 -2.87
CA GLU A 110 2.56 15.02 -1.89
C GLU A 110 1.87 14.96 -0.52
N ALA A 111 0.55 15.09 -0.48
CA ALA A 111 -0.22 14.93 0.76
C ALA A 111 -0.07 13.52 1.36
N SER A 112 -0.03 12.49 0.50
CA SER A 112 0.19 11.11 0.92
C SER A 112 1.60 10.87 1.47
N ASN A 113 2.63 11.50 0.90
CA ASN A 113 4.00 11.39 1.40
C ASN A 113 4.12 11.99 2.80
N ALA A 114 3.54 13.16 3.02
CA ALA A 114 3.50 13.78 4.35
C ALA A 114 2.78 12.90 5.38
N ALA A 115 1.68 12.25 4.99
CA ALA A 115 0.98 11.29 5.84
C ALA A 115 1.83 10.04 6.11
N LEU A 116 2.59 9.55 5.12
CA LEU A 116 3.51 8.42 5.30
C LEU A 116 4.67 8.75 6.23
N ASP A 117 5.20 9.98 6.19
CA ASP A 117 6.24 10.41 7.13
C ASP A 117 5.71 10.35 8.58
N GLN A 118 4.46 10.78 8.80
CA GLN A 118 3.80 10.66 10.11
C GLN A 118 3.58 9.19 10.50
N ILE A 119 3.12 8.34 9.57
CA ILE A 119 2.97 6.90 9.80
C ILE A 119 4.31 6.27 10.20
N ASN A 120 5.38 6.57 9.47
CA ASN A 120 6.73 6.05 9.72
C ASN A 120 7.24 6.51 11.11
N GLN A 121 7.01 7.78 11.46
CA GLN A 121 7.35 8.29 12.79
C GLN A 121 6.58 7.55 13.89
N ARG A 122 5.27 7.35 13.74
CA ARG A 122 4.44 6.63 14.71
C ARG A 122 4.81 5.15 14.84
N ILE A 123 5.17 4.48 13.74
CA ILE A 123 5.66 3.09 13.78
C ILE A 123 6.97 2.97 14.56
N LEU A 124 7.85 3.97 14.45
CA LEU A 124 9.17 4.00 15.09
C LEU A 124 9.17 4.68 16.47
N GLU A 125 8.06 5.30 16.88
CA GLU A 125 7.89 5.99 18.17
C GLU A 125 8.26 5.11 19.37
N PRO A 126 7.93 3.80 19.41
CA PRO A 126 8.32 2.95 20.54
C PRO A 126 9.83 2.68 20.65
N LEU A 127 10.63 3.03 19.63
CA LEU A 127 12.07 2.80 19.57
C LEU A 127 12.82 4.10 19.85
N ALA A 128 13.89 4.01 20.65
CA ALA A 128 14.81 5.11 20.82
C ALA A 128 15.50 5.46 19.49
N GLU A 129 15.87 6.71 19.28
CA GLU A 129 16.40 7.19 17.99
C GLU A 129 17.60 6.38 17.48
N HIS A 130 18.47 5.93 18.40
CA HIS A 130 19.64 5.12 18.07
C HIS A 130 19.31 3.67 17.69
N GLU A 131 18.13 3.15 18.06
CA GLU A 131 17.68 1.79 17.73
C GLU A 131 17.07 1.70 16.33
N ARG A 132 16.51 2.81 15.83
CA ARG A 132 15.75 2.86 14.55
C ARG A 132 16.57 2.39 13.35
N PRO A 133 17.83 2.84 13.12
CA PRO A 133 18.60 2.40 11.96
C PRO A 133 18.87 0.89 11.97
N MET A 134 19.18 0.33 13.15
CA MET A 134 19.43 -1.11 13.31
C MET A 134 18.15 -1.92 13.07
N PHE A 135 17.02 -1.49 13.64
CA PHE A 135 15.73 -2.14 13.43
C PHE A 135 15.36 -2.21 11.94
N LEU A 136 15.49 -1.10 11.21
CA LEU A 136 15.20 -1.04 9.77
C LEU A 136 16.13 -1.96 8.97
N ALA A 137 17.43 -1.98 9.28
CA ALA A 137 18.39 -2.85 8.61
C ALA A 137 18.07 -4.34 8.82
N LEU A 138 17.72 -4.74 10.04
CA LEU A 138 17.33 -6.12 10.34
C LEU A 138 16.00 -6.50 9.69
N LEU A 139 15.00 -5.61 9.73
CA LEU A 139 13.72 -5.84 9.10
C LEU A 139 13.84 -5.98 7.58
N ALA A 140 14.66 -5.14 6.94
CA ALA A 140 14.92 -5.24 5.50
C ALA A 140 15.56 -6.59 5.12
N ARG A 141 16.48 -7.11 5.92
CA ARG A 141 17.08 -8.44 5.69
C ARG A 141 16.07 -9.57 5.80
N VAL A 142 15.09 -9.44 6.69
CA VAL A 142 14.01 -10.42 6.87
C VAL A 142 12.98 -10.31 5.72
N ALA A 143 12.64 -9.09 5.31
CA ALA A 143 11.67 -8.82 4.25
C ALA A 143 12.19 -9.17 2.85
N TYR A 144 13.49 -8.95 2.61
CA TYR A 144 14.15 -9.19 1.32
C TYR A 144 15.35 -10.12 1.50
N PRO A 145 15.13 -11.41 1.79
CA PRO A 145 16.22 -12.37 1.94
C PRO A 145 16.98 -12.53 0.61
N ALA A 146 18.30 -12.41 0.65
CA ALA A 146 19.16 -12.55 -0.51
C ALA A 146 18.90 -13.90 -1.21
N GLY A 147 18.55 -13.85 -2.51
CA GLY A 147 18.33 -15.03 -3.33
C GLY A 147 16.92 -15.66 -3.28
N ALA A 148 15.95 -15.06 -2.58
CA ALA A 148 14.56 -15.53 -2.69
C ALA A 148 13.95 -15.14 -4.06
N PRO A 149 13.27 -16.06 -4.77
CA PRO A 149 12.51 -15.68 -5.95
C PRO A 149 11.48 -14.63 -5.56
N ALA A 150 11.32 -13.58 -6.36
CA ALA A 150 10.29 -12.56 -6.16
C ALA A 150 8.95 -13.27 -5.93
N ARG A 151 8.47 -13.29 -4.68
CA ARG A 151 7.27 -14.05 -4.32
C ARG A 151 6.06 -13.21 -4.70
N PRO A 152 5.25 -13.63 -5.69
CA PRO A 152 4.02 -12.91 -6.01
C PRO A 152 3.09 -13.00 -4.79
N GLY A 153 2.68 -11.85 -4.25
CA GLY A 153 1.67 -11.78 -3.17
C GLY A 153 2.14 -11.30 -1.80
N LEU A 154 3.44 -11.06 -1.57
CA LEU A 154 3.90 -10.32 -0.37
C LEU A 154 3.82 -8.80 -0.57
N ASP A 155 4.02 -8.32 -1.81
CA ASP A 155 3.90 -6.91 -2.17
C ASP A 155 2.44 -6.46 -2.32
N ALA A 156 1.54 -7.40 -2.63
CA ALA A 156 0.11 -7.17 -2.67
C ALA A 156 -0.49 -7.40 -1.28
N ALA A 157 -0.34 -6.42 -0.36
CA ALA A 157 -1.21 -6.37 0.81
C ALA A 157 -2.67 -6.52 0.32
N PRO A 158 -3.48 -7.45 0.88
CA PRO A 158 -4.85 -7.60 0.44
C PRO A 158 -5.54 -6.25 0.61
N ALA A 159 -6.05 -5.70 -0.49
CA ALA A 159 -6.76 -4.43 -0.45
C ALA A 159 -7.79 -4.48 0.68
N PRO A 160 -7.93 -3.42 1.50
CA PRO A 160 -8.93 -3.40 2.54
C PRO A 160 -10.28 -3.71 1.89
N ARG A 161 -10.94 -4.78 2.34
CA ARG A 161 -12.27 -5.14 1.87
C ARG A 161 -13.12 -3.89 2.02
N ARG A 162 -13.69 -3.39 0.91
CA ARG A 162 -14.64 -2.27 0.98
C ARG A 162 -15.66 -2.61 2.07
N PRO A 163 -15.98 -1.71 3.01
CA PRO A 163 -17.14 -1.90 3.85
C PRO A 163 -18.33 -2.10 2.92
N GLY A 164 -18.93 -3.30 2.98
CA GLY A 164 -20.04 -3.67 2.13
C GLY A 164 -21.13 -2.63 2.28
N ASN A 165 -21.57 -2.07 1.14
CA ASN A 165 -22.71 -1.18 1.07
C ASN A 165 -23.94 -2.00 1.47
N ARG A 166 -24.29 -1.98 2.76
CA ARG A 166 -25.57 -2.48 3.26
C ARG A 166 -26.64 -1.49 2.81
N ASN A 167 -27.11 -1.68 1.60
CA ASN A 167 -28.38 -1.09 1.18
C ASN A 167 -29.13 -2.06 0.27
N ASP A 168 -29.40 -3.26 0.80
CA ASP A 168 -30.46 -4.11 0.28
C ASP A 168 -31.78 -3.54 0.82
N SER A 169 -32.40 -2.74 -0.04
CA SER A 169 -33.76 -2.27 0.09
C SER A 169 -34.67 -3.48 0.02
N ASN A 170 -35.14 -3.93 1.18
CA ASN A 170 -36.18 -4.94 1.28
C ASN A 170 -37.54 -4.30 0.94
N THR A 171 -37.87 -4.19 -0.34
CA THR A 171 -39.27 -4.04 -0.78
C THR A 171 -39.87 -5.43 -0.90
N ALA A 172 -40.36 -5.96 0.22
CA ALA A 172 -41.23 -7.13 0.22
C ALA A 172 -42.64 -6.69 -0.18
N THR A 173 -42.98 -6.96 -1.44
CA THR A 173 -44.35 -7.00 -1.95
C THR A 173 -45.14 -8.08 -1.20
N LEU A 174 -46.20 -7.70 -0.49
CA LEU A 174 -47.26 -8.64 -0.12
C LEU A 174 -48.15 -8.89 -1.35
N PRO A 175 -48.64 -10.12 -1.56
CA PRO A 175 -49.92 -10.34 -2.17
C PRO A 175 -50.95 -10.85 -1.15
N ASP A 176 -52.22 -10.57 -1.48
CA ASP A 176 -53.46 -10.85 -0.72
C ASP A 176 -53.71 -12.32 -0.36
#